data_AF-A0A7L0U7E4-F1
#
_entry.id   AF-A0A7L0U7E4-F1
#
_cell.length_a   1.000
_cell.length_b   1.000
_cell.length_c   1.000
_cell.angle_alpha   90.00
_cell.angle_beta   90.00
_cell.angle_gamma   90.00
#
_symmetry.space_group_name_H-M   'P 1'
#
loop_
_entity.id
_entity.type
_entity.pdbx_description
1 polymer ?
#
loop_
_entity_poly.entity_id
_entity_poly.type
_entity_poly.pdbx_seq_one_letter_code
_entity_poly.pdbx_strand_id
1 'polypeptide(L)'
;QPIQMENPYKEPPKKCVLCGINVDYKNVQLLSQFVSPYTGCIYGRHITGLCNKKQKEVAKAIKRAHVFGFMPVMFKNPSFLTDPKICNIKY
;
A
#
# COMPACT_ATOMS: atom_id res chain seq x y z
N GLN A 1 3.67 -5.78 -48.44
CA GLN A 1 3.09 -6.55 -47.33
C GLN A 1 3.46 -5.84 -46.03
N PRO A 2 2.60 -5.81 -45.00
CA PRO A 2 2.94 -5.21 -43.71
C PRO A 2 4.08 -6.00 -43.04
N ILE A 3 5.00 -5.30 -42.40
CA ILE A 3 6.13 -5.89 -41.67
C ILE A 3 5.60 -6.41 -40.33
N GLN A 4 5.90 -7.66 -39.99
CA GLN A 4 5.62 -8.19 -38.65
C GLN A 4 6.63 -7.59 -37.67
N MET A 5 6.15 -6.72 -36.78
CA MET A 5 6.93 -6.11 -35.70
C MET A 5 6.10 -5.98 -34.42
N GLU A 6 6.76 -5.88 -33.27
CA GLU A 6 6.09 -5.54 -32.01
C GLU A 6 5.51 -4.12 -32.08
N ASN A 7 4.40 -3.87 -31.36
CA ASN A 7 3.75 -2.56 -31.35
C ASN A 7 4.68 -1.48 -30.73
N PRO A 8 5.21 -0.53 -31.52
CA PRO A 8 6.12 0.50 -31.02
C PRO A 8 5.43 1.55 -30.14
N TYR A 9 4.09 1.66 -30.22
CA TYR A 9 3.28 2.58 -29.43
C TYR A 9 2.73 1.93 -28.15
N LYS A 10 3.19 0.72 -27.80
CA LYS A 10 2.74 0.03 -26.59
C LYS A 10 3.28 0.73 -25.35
N GLU A 11 2.39 1.36 -24.60
CA GLU A 11 2.74 1.97 -23.32
C GLU A 11 3.25 0.93 -22.30
N PRO A 12 4.18 1.32 -21.41
CA PRO A 12 4.64 0.44 -20.36
C PRO A 12 3.49 0.10 -19.40
N PRO A 13 3.53 -1.09 -18.76
CA PRO A 13 2.49 -1.49 -17.83
C PRO A 13 2.46 -0.55 -16.62
N LYS A 14 1.25 -0.17 -16.20
CA LYS A 14 1.02 0.66 -15.02
C LYS A 14 1.57 -0.03 -13.77
N LYS A 15 2.31 0.72 -12.95
CA LYS A 15 2.88 0.25 -11.67
C LYS A 15 2.08 0.83 -10.50
N CYS A 16 1.95 0.08 -9.42
CA CYS A 16 1.42 0.62 -8.16
C CYS A 16 2.47 1.45 -7.43
N VAL A 17 2.03 2.27 -6.48
CA VAL A 17 2.89 3.20 -5.71
C VAL A 17 4.05 2.52 -4.96
N LEU A 18 3.92 1.23 -4.59
CA LEU A 18 4.99 0.47 -3.92
C LEU A 18 5.76 -0.49 -4.84
N CYS A 19 5.62 -0.39 -6.16
CA CYS A 19 6.32 -1.30 -7.07
C CYS A 19 7.84 -1.01 -7.02
N GLY A 20 8.65 -2.02 -6.71
CA GLY A 20 10.11 -1.87 -6.55
C GLY A 20 10.57 -1.36 -5.18
N ILE A 21 9.64 -0.99 -4.28
CA ILE A 21 9.96 -0.54 -2.92
C ILE A 21 9.92 -1.72 -1.95
N ASN A 22 10.95 -1.90 -1.13
CA ASN A 22 10.95 -2.94 -0.10
C ASN A 22 10.09 -2.51 1.11
N VAL A 23 9.13 -3.35 1.52
CA VAL A 23 8.23 -3.04 2.65
C VAL A 23 8.71 -3.78 3.89
N ASP A 24 9.10 -3.01 4.92
CA ASP A 24 9.53 -3.53 6.21
C ASP A 24 8.49 -3.23 7.30
N TYR A 25 8.32 -4.16 8.25
CA TYR A 25 7.40 -3.99 9.38
C TYR A 25 7.85 -2.90 10.37
N LYS A 26 9.14 -2.54 10.34
CA LYS A 26 9.70 -1.44 11.15
C LYS A 26 9.27 -0.06 10.67
N ASN A 27 8.89 0.10 9.40
CA ASN A 27 8.46 1.39 8.86
C ASN A 27 6.97 1.62 9.14
N VAL A 28 6.66 1.95 10.41
CA VAL A 28 5.29 2.14 10.87
C VAL A 28 4.60 3.30 10.15
N GLN A 29 5.31 4.38 9.82
CA GLN A 29 4.75 5.52 9.09
C GLN A 29 4.18 5.07 7.73
N LEU A 30 4.95 4.29 6.95
CA LEU A 30 4.50 3.74 5.68
C LEU A 30 3.30 2.79 5.85
N LEU A 31 3.36 1.88 6.82
CA LEU A 31 2.30 0.91 7.06
C LEU A 31 0.99 1.58 7.50
N SER A 32 1.10 2.65 8.29
CA SER A 32 -0.03 3.44 8.80
C SER A 32 -0.84 4.13 7.70
N GLN A 33 -0.29 4.26 6.49
CA GLN A 33 -0.99 4.80 5.32
C GLN A 33 -2.06 3.86 4.75
N PHE A 34 -1.96 2.56 5.06
CA PHE A 34 -2.82 1.52 4.50
C PHE A 34 -3.85 0.99 5.52
N VAL A 35 -4.05 1.71 6.62
CA VAL A 35 -5.02 1.38 7.68
C VAL A 35 -5.98 2.53 7.95
N SER A 36 -7.17 2.18 8.40
CA SER A 36 -8.18 3.12 8.86
C SER A 36 -7.71 3.91 10.09
N PRO A 37 -7.81 5.26 10.06
CA PRO A 37 -7.45 6.08 11.21
C PRO A 37 -8.34 5.80 12.42
N TYR A 38 -9.62 5.51 12.19
CA TYR A 38 -10.62 5.34 13.25
C TYR A 38 -10.75 3.89 13.74
N THR A 39 -10.54 2.90 12.87
CA THR A 39 -10.81 1.50 13.20
C THR A 39 -9.57 0.60 13.15
N GLY A 40 -8.44 1.10 12.65
CA GLY A 40 -7.23 0.30 12.43
C GLY A 40 -7.36 -0.78 11.36
N CYS A 41 -8.52 -0.92 10.71
CA CYS A 41 -8.75 -1.91 9.66
C CYS A 41 -7.81 -1.68 8.47
N ILE A 42 -7.18 -2.74 7.98
CA ILE A 42 -6.34 -2.69 6.77
C ILE A 42 -7.24 -2.50 5.55
N TYR A 43 -6.93 -1.52 4.72
CA TYR A 43 -7.71 -1.26 3.51
C TYR A 43 -7.54 -2.35 2.46
N GLY A 44 -8.63 -2.62 1.74
CA GLY A 44 -8.64 -3.55 0.61
C GLY A 44 -7.96 -2.99 -0.63
N ARG A 45 -7.64 -3.88 -1.59
CA ARG A 45 -6.94 -3.52 -2.84
C ARG A 45 -7.68 -2.46 -3.68
N HIS A 46 -9.02 -2.47 -3.66
CA HIS A 46 -9.82 -1.49 -4.39
C HIS A 46 -9.64 -0.05 -3.86
N ILE A 47 -9.16 0.10 -2.62
CA ILE A 47 -8.86 1.39 -1.98
C ILE A 47 -7.37 1.72 -2.12
N THR A 48 -6.48 0.76 -1.82
CA THR A 48 -5.03 1.00 -1.78
C THR A 48 -4.40 1.11 -3.17
N GLY A 49 -5.06 0.57 -4.20
CA GLY A 49 -4.54 0.56 -5.58
C GLY A 49 -3.25 -0.26 -5.76
N LEU A 50 -2.88 -1.09 -4.77
CA LEU A 50 -1.65 -1.88 -4.82
C LEU A 50 -1.78 -3.11 -5.75
N CYS A 51 -0.64 -3.57 -6.25
CA CYS A 51 -0.58 -4.88 -6.89
C CYS A 51 -0.76 -6.00 -5.85
N ASN A 52 -1.23 -7.17 -6.26
CA ASN A 52 -1.50 -8.29 -5.35
C ASN A 52 -0.28 -8.68 -4.49
N LYS A 53 0.93 -8.61 -5.07
CA LYS A 53 2.18 -8.92 -4.37
C LYS A 53 2.41 -7.93 -3.22
N LYS A 54 2.33 -6.63 -3.50
CA LYS A 54 2.56 -5.58 -2.50
C LYS A 54 1.45 -5.49 -1.47
N GLN A 55 0.19 -5.73 -1.85
CA GLN A 55 -0.91 -5.80 -0.89
C GLN A 55 -0.69 -6.91 0.15
N LYS A 56 -0.24 -8.10 -0.28
CA LYS A 56 0.09 -9.21 0.63
C LYS A 56 1.29 -8.88 1.52
N GLU A 57 2.31 -8.24 0.97
CA GLU A 57 3.52 -7.83 1.68
C GLU A 57 3.19 -6.81 2.78
N VAL A 58 2.44 -5.75 2.45
CA VAL A 58 1.95 -4.73 3.39
C VAL A 58 1.09 -5.36 4.48
N ALA A 59 0.12 -6.21 4.12
CA ALA A 59 -0.74 -6.85 5.11
C ALA A 59 0.04 -7.75 6.09
N LYS A 60 1.06 -8.48 5.60
CA LYS A 60 1.95 -9.28 6.46
C LYS A 60 2.81 -8.40 7.36
N ALA A 61 3.37 -7.31 6.82
CA ALA A 61 4.19 -6.37 7.58
C ALA A 61 3.38 -5.67 8.68
N ILE A 62 2.15 -5.24 8.39
CA ILE A 62 1.20 -4.68 9.36
C ILE A 62 0.94 -5.67 10.49
N LYS A 63 0.55 -6.91 10.17
CA LYS A 63 0.29 -7.96 11.18
C LYS A 63 1.53 -8.24 12.04
N ARG A 64 2.72 -8.22 11.44
CA ARG A 64 3.98 -8.40 12.17
C ARG A 64 4.29 -7.22 13.09
N ALA A 65 4.06 -5.99 12.62
CA ALA A 65 4.23 -4.78 13.42
C ALA A 65 3.26 -4.74 14.61
N HIS A 66 2.03 -5.24 14.43
CA HIS A 66 1.07 -5.40 15.53
C HIS A 66 1.54 -6.38 16.59
N VAL A 67 1.94 -7.60 16.19
CA VAL A 67 2.37 -8.65 17.13
C VAL A 67 3.62 -8.24 17.91
N PHE A 68 4.54 -7.51 17.27
CA PHE A 68 5.76 -7.02 17.91
C PHE A 68 5.59 -5.69 18.66
N GLY A 69 4.40 -5.10 18.65
CA GLY A 69 4.13 -3.85 19.38
C GLY A 69 4.67 -2.58 18.73
N PHE A 70 5.08 -2.62 17.47
CA PHE A 70 5.51 -1.42 16.73
C PHE A 70 4.33 -0.54 16.28
N MET A 71 3.15 -1.13 16.03
CA MET A 71 1.99 -0.40 15.51
C MET A 71 0.69 -0.74 16.27
N PRO A 72 -0.11 0.25 16.68
CA PRO A 72 -1.42 0.02 17.33
C PRO A 72 -2.41 -0.68 16.39
N VAL A 73 -3.23 -1.58 16.94
CA VAL A 73 -4.19 -2.42 16.18
C VAL A 73 -5.52 -1.72 15.93
N MET A 74 -6.02 -0.98 16.92
CA MET A 74 -7.41 -0.48 16.93
C MET A 74 -7.56 0.92 16.30
N PHE A 75 -6.47 1.67 16.17
CA PHE A 75 -6.47 3.04 15.67
C PHE A 75 -5.13 3.37 15.03
N LYS A 76 -5.09 4.39 14.18
CA LYS A 76 -3.82 4.91 13.64
C LYS A 76 -3.17 5.84 14.65
N ASN A 77 -1.84 5.74 14.80
CA ASN A 77 -1.09 6.63 15.67
C ASN A 77 -1.34 8.12 15.27
N PRO A 78 -1.74 9.00 16.22
CA PRO A 78 -2.01 10.41 15.95
C PRO A 78 -0.89 11.16 15.22
N SER A 79 0.38 10.78 15.47
CA SER A 79 1.55 11.39 14.82
C SER A 79 1.55 11.23 13.29
N PHE A 80 0.82 10.25 12.74
CA PHE A 80 0.77 9.97 11.30
C PHE A 80 -0.55 10.41 10.63
N LEU A 81 -1.44 11.11 11.35
CA LEU A 81 -2.72 11.55 10.78
C LEU A 81 -2.57 12.65 9.72
N THR A 82 -1.49 13.43 9.81
CA THR A 82 -1.19 14.55 8.91
C THR A 82 -0.40 14.14 7.66
N ASP A 83 -0.01 12.87 7.56
CA ASP A 83 0.70 12.36 6.40
C ASP A 83 -0.16 12.44 5.11
N PRO A 84 0.46 12.49 3.92
CA PRO A 84 -0.26 12.55 2.64
C PRO A 84 -1.17 11.33 2.43
N LYS A 85 -2.44 11.58 2.09
CA LYS A 85 -3.43 10.53 1.84
C LYS A 85 -3.18 9.85 0.49
N ILE A 86 -2.67 8.63 0.52
CA ILE A 86 -2.47 7.80 -0.70
C ILE A 86 -3.69 6.97 -1.08
N CYS A 87 -4.58 6.69 -0.12
CA CYS A 87 -5.77 5.87 -0.31
C CYS A 87 -6.95 6.76 -0.70
N ASN A 88 -7.67 6.39 -1.76
CA ASN A 88 -8.82 7.14 -2.27
C ASN A 88 -10.08 6.86 -1.42
N ILE A 89 -10.14 7.45 -0.24
CA ILE A 89 -11.26 7.28 0.70
C ILE A 89 -11.91 8.64 0.94
N LYS A 90 -13.23 8.65 0.79
CA LYS A 90 -14.11 9.69 1.32
C LYS A 90 -14.90 9.04 2.44
N TYR A 91 -14.82 9.61 3.64
CA TYR A 91 -15.64 9.19 4.78
C TYR A 91 -17.03 9.79 4.65
#